data_AF-A0A7X7P3D4-F1
#
_entry.id   AF-A0A7X7P3D4-F1
#
_cell.length_a   1.000
_cell.length_b   1.000
_cell.length_c   1.000
_cell.angle_alpha   90.00
_cell.angle_beta   90.00
_cell.angle_gamma   90.00
#
_symmetry.space_group_name_H-M   'P 1'
#
loop_
_entity.id
_entity.type
_entity.pdbx_description
1 polymer ?
#
loop_
_entity_poly.entity_id
_entity_poly.type
_entity_poly.pdbx_seq_one_letter_code
_entity_poly.pdbx_strand_id
1 'polypeptide(L)'
;DGVATQVVAEGQSGTPVTAVVESASAVFHGWSDGSEANPRTDAEVMADLAVIASFLSQGGGDLDWYAARGIAPEGGEDWADVDARAVPGKGTTYLHENVADTDPDDTNDLFRVLSVSNGPPLTVQFQPGSTGRVYTFQYTDDLSDGESWSHVPGTEPRPGAGGVDGMSDSNAPPVRRNYRIQVEVP
;
A
#
# COMPACT_ATOMS: atom_id res chain seq x y z
N ASP A 1 -17.13 -3.48 -17.96
CA ASP A 1 -18.29 -3.38 -18.86
C ASP A 1 -18.19 -2.10 -19.68
N GLY A 2 -18.63 -2.11 -20.93
CA GLY A 2 -18.44 -1.01 -21.89
C GLY A 2 -17.33 -1.28 -22.93
N VAL A 3 -17.12 -0.32 -23.84
CA VAL A 3 -16.16 -0.43 -24.95
C VAL A 3 -14.81 0.14 -24.53
N ALA A 4 -13.78 -0.72 -24.40
CA ALA A 4 -12.45 -0.33 -23.94
C ALA A 4 -11.70 0.62 -24.89
N THR A 5 -11.96 0.54 -26.20
CA THR A 5 -11.38 1.44 -27.20
C THR A 5 -12.48 2.17 -27.93
N GLN A 6 -12.53 3.49 -27.73
CA GLN A 6 -13.57 4.34 -28.32
C GLN A 6 -12.94 5.32 -29.31
N VAL A 7 -13.60 5.51 -30.44
CA VAL A 7 -13.26 6.58 -31.39
C VAL A 7 -14.28 7.68 -31.18
N VAL A 8 -13.81 8.81 -30.67
CA VAL A 8 -14.64 9.97 -30.32
C VAL A 8 -14.25 11.13 -31.23
N ALA A 9 -15.24 11.86 -31.76
CA ALA A 9 -14.96 13.06 -32.53
C ALA A 9 -14.40 14.16 -31.60
N GLU A 10 -13.50 14.99 -32.12
CA GLU A 10 -12.87 16.07 -31.36
C GLU A 10 -13.92 16.94 -30.62
N GLY A 11 -13.70 17.14 -29.32
CA GLY A 11 -14.58 17.90 -28.43
C GLY A 11 -15.87 17.18 -28.01
N GLN A 12 -16.09 15.94 -28.42
CA GLN A 12 -17.23 15.13 -27.94
C GLN A 12 -16.85 14.28 -26.72
N SER A 13 -17.87 13.71 -26.07
CA SER A 13 -17.69 12.76 -24.97
C SER A 13 -17.74 11.32 -25.47
N GLY A 14 -16.98 10.45 -24.83
CA GLY A 14 -17.13 8.99 -24.97
C GLY A 14 -18.40 8.46 -24.31
N THR A 15 -18.59 7.15 -24.44
CA THR A 15 -19.57 6.37 -23.69
C THR A 15 -18.99 5.89 -22.35
N PRO A 16 -19.83 5.66 -21.33
CA PRO A 16 -19.35 5.18 -20.04
C PRO A 16 -18.65 3.82 -20.11
N VAL A 17 -17.54 3.68 -19.39
CA VAL A 17 -16.82 2.41 -19.17
C VAL A 17 -16.78 2.12 -17.68
N THR A 18 -17.29 0.95 -17.28
CA THR A 18 -17.26 0.48 -15.90
C THR A 18 -16.10 -0.47 -15.70
N ALA A 19 -15.16 -0.13 -14.82
CA ALA A 19 -14.15 -1.06 -14.34
C ALA A 19 -14.83 -2.10 -13.42
N VAL A 20 -14.83 -3.36 -13.85
CA VAL A 20 -15.47 -4.46 -13.11
C VAL A 20 -14.42 -5.49 -12.74
N VAL A 21 -14.51 -6.01 -11.52
CA VAL A 21 -13.74 -7.15 -11.05
C VAL A 21 -14.72 -8.28 -10.72
N GLU A 22 -14.42 -9.50 -11.17
CA GLU A 22 -15.32 -10.65 -10.97
C GLU A 22 -15.26 -11.20 -9.55
N SER A 23 -14.14 -10.99 -8.84
CA SER A 23 -13.94 -11.45 -7.48
C SER A 23 -14.63 -10.53 -6.46
N ALA A 24 -15.32 -11.14 -5.50
CA ALA A 24 -15.98 -10.42 -4.41
C ALA A 24 -14.98 -9.81 -3.40
N SER A 25 -13.75 -10.32 -3.31
CA SER A 25 -12.69 -9.86 -2.42
C SER A 25 -11.71 -8.90 -3.07
N ALA A 26 -12.10 -8.28 -4.19
CA ALA A 26 -11.37 -7.18 -4.80
C ALA A 26 -12.28 -5.97 -5.03
N VAL A 27 -11.69 -4.78 -5.06
CA VAL A 27 -12.36 -3.50 -5.21
C VAL A 27 -11.63 -2.64 -6.23
N PHE A 28 -12.39 -1.84 -6.97
CA PHE A 28 -11.81 -0.80 -7.83
C PHE A 28 -11.13 0.27 -6.96
N HIS A 29 -9.88 0.61 -7.29
CA HIS A 29 -9.11 1.61 -6.56
C HIS A 29 -9.11 2.96 -7.28
N GLY A 30 -8.88 2.96 -8.60
CA GLY A 30 -8.77 4.19 -9.36
C GLY A 30 -8.30 3.95 -10.78
N TRP A 31 -8.27 5.01 -11.58
CA TRP A 31 -7.64 5.02 -12.90
C TRP A 31 -6.22 5.57 -12.80
N SER A 32 -5.36 5.19 -13.74
CA SER A 32 -3.94 5.60 -13.81
C SER A 32 -3.70 7.11 -13.93
N ASP A 33 -4.74 7.90 -14.21
CA ASP A 33 -4.70 9.36 -14.24
C ASP A 33 -5.23 10.02 -12.95
N GLY A 34 -5.49 9.22 -11.91
CA GLY A 34 -5.98 9.66 -10.61
C GLY A 34 -7.49 9.85 -10.51
N SER A 35 -8.26 9.51 -11.56
CA SER A 35 -9.72 9.55 -11.47
C SER A 35 -10.26 8.38 -10.66
N GLU A 36 -11.25 8.65 -9.81
CA GLU A 36 -11.99 7.62 -9.05
C GLU A 36 -13.35 7.29 -9.67
N ALA A 37 -13.68 7.90 -10.82
CA ALA A 37 -15.00 7.73 -11.44
C ALA A 37 -15.19 6.29 -11.96
N ASN A 38 -16.23 5.59 -11.47
CA ASN A 38 -16.62 4.29 -11.97
C ASN A 38 -18.16 4.13 -11.93
N PRO A 39 -18.88 4.21 -13.06
CA PRO A 39 -18.37 4.24 -14.43
C PRO A 39 -17.64 5.54 -14.76
N ARG A 40 -16.62 5.43 -15.62
CA ARG A 40 -15.85 6.53 -16.17
C ARG A 40 -16.45 7.01 -17.49
N THR A 41 -16.54 8.32 -17.70
CA THR A 41 -16.85 8.93 -19.00
C THR A 41 -15.88 10.07 -19.26
N ASP A 42 -15.13 10.00 -20.35
CA ASP A 42 -14.24 11.08 -20.77
C ASP A 42 -15.03 12.07 -21.65
N ALA A 43 -15.08 13.32 -21.22
CA ALA A 43 -15.81 14.40 -21.89
C ALA A 43 -14.86 15.38 -22.57
N GLU A 44 -15.35 16.09 -23.59
CA GLU A 44 -14.59 17.10 -24.33
C GLU A 44 -13.22 16.56 -24.80
N VAL A 45 -13.22 15.37 -25.41
CA VAL A 45 -11.98 14.68 -25.81
C VAL A 45 -11.29 15.45 -26.94
N MET A 46 -10.14 16.05 -26.63
CA MET A 46 -9.33 16.85 -27.58
C MET A 46 -8.09 16.10 -28.08
N ALA A 47 -7.71 15.01 -27.44
CA ALA A 47 -6.54 14.21 -27.79
C ALA A 47 -6.73 12.76 -27.33
N ASP A 48 -5.91 11.85 -27.85
CA ASP A 48 -5.91 10.45 -27.42
C ASP A 48 -5.60 10.34 -25.92
N LEU A 49 -6.35 9.49 -25.24
CA LEU A 49 -6.21 9.20 -23.81
C LEU A 49 -6.12 7.69 -23.61
N ALA A 50 -5.09 7.25 -22.89
CA ALA A 50 -4.93 5.88 -22.44
C ALA A 50 -4.89 5.86 -20.92
N VAL A 51 -5.86 5.17 -20.31
CA VAL A 51 -5.95 5.01 -18.85
C VAL A 51 -6.17 3.55 -18.51
N ILE A 52 -5.63 3.14 -17.36
CA ILE A 52 -5.71 1.77 -16.85
C ILE A 52 -6.48 1.80 -15.53
N ALA A 53 -7.44 0.91 -15.35
CA ALA A 53 -8.11 0.72 -14.08
C ALA A 53 -7.23 -0.14 -13.16
N SER A 54 -7.03 0.34 -11.93
CA SER A 54 -6.28 -0.35 -10.87
C SER A 54 -7.26 -0.94 -9.85
N PHE A 55 -6.91 -2.09 -9.29
CA PHE A 55 -7.73 -2.82 -8.32
C PHE A 55 -6.88 -3.21 -7.11
N LEU A 56 -7.51 -3.23 -5.94
CA LEU A 56 -6.93 -3.78 -4.72
C LEU A 56 -7.74 -4.99 -4.26
N SER A 57 -7.11 -5.90 -3.53
CA SER A 57 -7.86 -6.81 -2.66
C SER A 57 -8.60 -6.02 -1.57
N GLN A 58 -9.60 -6.63 -0.92
CA GLN A 58 -10.24 -6.02 0.26
C GLN A 58 -9.26 -5.81 1.42
N GLY A 59 -8.17 -6.59 1.48
CA GLY A 59 -7.08 -6.39 2.44
C GLY A 59 -6.13 -5.24 2.06
N GLY A 60 -6.30 -4.62 0.89
CA GLY A 60 -5.49 -3.51 0.41
C GLY A 60 -4.27 -3.91 -0.42
N GLY A 61 -4.15 -5.18 -0.80
CA GLY A 61 -3.07 -5.67 -1.66
C GLY A 61 -3.26 -5.24 -3.12
N ASP A 62 -2.21 -4.70 -3.74
CA ASP A 62 -2.22 -4.31 -5.15
C ASP A 62 -2.25 -5.53 -6.09
N LEU A 63 -3.32 -5.65 -6.88
CA LEU A 63 -3.51 -6.79 -7.78
C LEU A 63 -2.54 -6.77 -8.97
N ASP A 64 -2.08 -5.60 -9.41
CA ASP A 64 -1.06 -5.51 -10.47
C ASP A 64 0.30 -5.98 -9.93
N TRP A 65 0.60 -5.69 -8.65
CA TRP A 65 1.78 -6.21 -7.97
C TRP A 65 1.76 -7.74 -7.86
N TYR A 66 0.60 -8.33 -7.55
CA TYR A 66 0.41 -9.80 -7.55
C TYR A 66 0.55 -10.38 -8.96
N ALA A 67 -0.15 -9.82 -9.95
CA ALA A 67 -0.13 -10.29 -11.33
C ALA A 67 1.27 -10.24 -11.94
N ALA A 68 2.05 -9.19 -11.68
CA ALA A 68 3.44 -9.05 -12.14
C ALA A 68 4.37 -10.17 -11.64
N ARG A 69 3.99 -10.84 -10.53
CA ARG A 69 4.71 -11.96 -9.92
C ARG A 69 4.09 -13.31 -10.22
N GLY A 70 3.07 -13.35 -11.09
CA GLY A 70 2.33 -14.58 -11.38
C GLY A 70 1.51 -15.10 -10.20
N ILE A 71 1.19 -14.23 -9.23
CA ILE A 71 0.36 -14.56 -8.07
C ILE A 71 -1.09 -14.22 -8.42
N ALA A 72 -1.95 -15.22 -8.33
CA ALA A 72 -3.40 -15.07 -8.49
C ALA A 72 -4.13 -16.11 -7.61
N PRO A 73 -5.42 -15.93 -7.30
CA PRO A 73 -6.24 -16.95 -6.63
C PRO A 73 -6.21 -18.28 -7.40
N GLU A 74 -6.05 -19.40 -6.69
CA GLU A 74 -6.06 -20.75 -7.24
C GLU A 74 -7.23 -21.55 -6.67
N GLY A 75 -7.80 -22.47 -7.45
CA GLY A 75 -8.61 -23.59 -6.92
C GLY A 75 -9.64 -23.27 -5.81
N GLY A 76 -10.52 -22.28 -6.01
CA GLY A 76 -11.55 -21.90 -5.03
C GLY A 76 -11.12 -20.86 -4.01
N GLU A 77 -9.87 -20.41 -4.05
CA GLU A 77 -9.40 -19.23 -3.33
C GLU A 77 -9.97 -17.94 -3.93
N ASP A 78 -9.98 -16.91 -3.11
CA ASP A 78 -10.20 -15.53 -3.52
C ASP A 78 -8.97 -14.64 -3.20
N TRP A 79 -9.10 -13.31 -3.33
CA TRP A 79 -7.98 -12.40 -3.06
C TRP A 79 -7.67 -12.23 -1.57
N ALA A 80 -8.64 -12.46 -0.68
CA ALA A 80 -8.38 -12.46 0.76
C ALA A 80 -7.54 -13.70 1.15
N ASP A 81 -7.78 -14.84 0.50
CA ASP A 81 -6.93 -16.02 0.65
C ASP A 81 -5.51 -15.73 0.15
N VAL A 82 -5.36 -15.10 -1.03
CA VAL A 82 -4.05 -14.67 -1.58
C VAL A 82 -3.30 -13.79 -0.59
N ASP A 83 -3.96 -12.76 -0.05
CA ASP A 83 -3.39 -11.83 0.94
C ASP A 83 -2.83 -12.56 2.17
N ALA A 84 -3.53 -13.61 2.60
CA ALA A 84 -3.21 -14.41 3.78
C ALA A 84 -2.18 -15.53 3.52
N ARG A 85 -1.86 -15.85 2.25
CA ARG A 85 -0.87 -16.89 1.95
C ARG A 85 0.49 -16.53 2.53
N ALA A 86 1.07 -17.48 3.25
CA ALA A 86 2.40 -17.33 3.82
C ALA A 86 3.48 -17.32 2.73
N VAL A 87 4.45 -16.43 2.87
CA VAL A 87 5.63 -16.41 1.99
C VAL A 87 6.66 -17.42 2.52
N PRO A 88 7.08 -18.41 1.70
CA PRO A 88 8.00 -19.44 2.14
C PRO A 88 9.30 -18.86 2.73
N GLY A 89 9.63 -19.27 3.96
CA GLY A 89 10.90 -18.90 4.60
C GLY A 89 10.95 -17.49 5.21
N LYS A 90 9.90 -16.67 5.09
CA LYS A 90 9.89 -15.29 5.61
C LYS A 90 9.06 -15.10 6.88
N GLY A 91 8.06 -15.96 7.12
CA GLY A 91 7.12 -15.79 8.23
C GLY A 91 6.19 -14.58 8.07
N THR A 92 6.10 -14.05 6.85
CA THR A 92 5.21 -12.98 6.40
C THR A 92 4.12 -13.57 5.50
N THR A 93 3.19 -12.72 5.06
CA THR A 93 2.19 -13.07 4.03
C THR A 93 2.40 -12.23 2.79
N TYR A 94 1.78 -12.58 1.66
CA TYR A 94 1.88 -11.77 0.45
C TYR A 94 1.38 -10.34 0.64
N LEU A 95 0.34 -10.13 1.46
CA LEU A 95 -0.10 -8.78 1.80
C LEU A 95 0.99 -8.00 2.55
N HIS A 96 1.71 -8.63 3.49
CA HIS A 96 2.83 -7.98 4.16
C HIS A 96 3.94 -7.58 3.18
N GLU A 97 4.27 -8.44 2.21
CA GLU A 97 5.28 -8.13 1.19
C GLU A 97 4.83 -6.98 0.28
N ASN A 98 3.57 -7.00 -0.14
CA ASN A 98 2.99 -5.92 -0.92
C ASN A 98 3.02 -4.60 -0.15
N VAL A 99 2.52 -4.57 1.09
CA VAL A 99 2.49 -3.36 1.92
C VAL A 99 3.89 -2.87 2.26
N ALA A 100 4.85 -3.76 2.52
CA ALA A 100 6.23 -3.40 2.81
C ALA A 100 7.07 -2.98 1.58
N ASP A 101 6.56 -3.25 0.37
CA ASP A 101 7.28 -3.11 -0.89
C ASP A 101 8.57 -3.96 -0.94
N THR A 102 8.46 -5.20 -0.49
CA THR A 102 9.57 -6.16 -0.44
C THR A 102 9.40 -7.27 -1.48
N ASP A 103 10.50 -7.92 -1.86
CA ASP A 103 10.53 -9.04 -2.79
C ASP A 103 10.17 -10.37 -2.06
N PRO A 104 9.04 -11.02 -2.39
CA PRO A 104 8.69 -12.32 -1.80
C PRO A 104 9.69 -13.43 -2.16
N ASP A 105 10.45 -13.31 -3.25
CA ASP A 105 11.42 -14.32 -3.69
C ASP A 105 12.81 -14.12 -3.05
N ASP A 106 13.08 -12.99 -2.41
CA ASP A 106 14.28 -12.75 -1.60
C ASP A 106 13.96 -12.81 -0.10
N THR A 107 14.43 -13.89 0.54
CA THR A 107 14.28 -14.07 2.00
C THR A 107 15.00 -13.00 2.84
N ASN A 108 15.92 -12.23 2.27
CA ASN A 108 16.64 -11.16 2.96
C ASN A 108 15.97 -9.79 2.80
N ASP A 109 15.05 -9.65 1.83
CA ASP A 109 14.34 -8.40 1.59
C ASP A 109 13.12 -8.34 2.50
N LEU A 110 13.29 -7.88 3.73
CA LEU A 110 12.26 -7.86 4.76
C LEU A 110 12.14 -6.46 5.35
N PHE A 111 10.92 -6.04 5.64
CA PHE A 111 10.70 -4.89 6.51
C PHE A 111 11.16 -5.20 7.93
N ARG A 112 12.18 -4.49 8.41
CA ARG A 112 12.77 -4.73 9.72
C ARG A 112 13.33 -3.47 10.35
N VAL A 113 13.24 -3.41 11.67
CA VAL A 113 13.97 -2.43 12.50
C VAL A 113 15.45 -2.83 12.52
N LEU A 114 16.32 -1.89 12.19
CA LEU A 114 17.77 -2.06 12.21
C LEU A 114 18.37 -1.66 13.56
N SER A 115 17.88 -0.57 14.14
CA SER A 115 18.37 -0.09 15.43
C SER A 115 17.36 0.85 16.09
N VAL A 116 17.40 0.91 17.41
CA VAL A 116 16.68 1.91 18.21
C VAL A 116 17.70 2.63 19.10
N SER A 117 17.72 3.96 19.07
CA SER A 117 18.58 4.77 19.95
C SER A 117 17.89 5.08 21.28
N ASN A 118 18.68 5.29 22.33
CA ASN A 118 18.18 5.59 23.68
C ASN A 118 18.08 7.10 23.96
N GLY A 119 17.66 7.92 22.99
CA GLY A 119 17.64 9.38 23.09
C GLY A 119 16.74 9.98 24.19
N PRO A 120 16.62 11.32 24.24
CA PRO A 120 16.18 12.11 23.07
C PRO A 120 17.30 12.68 22.16
N PRO A 121 17.10 12.70 20.82
CA PRO A 121 15.96 12.09 20.13
C PRO A 121 16.09 10.56 20.11
N LEU A 122 15.01 9.86 20.47
CA LEU A 122 14.92 8.42 20.21
C LEU A 122 14.70 8.25 18.71
N THR A 123 15.46 7.38 18.07
CA THR A 123 15.42 7.17 16.63
C THR A 123 15.22 5.68 16.37
N VAL A 124 14.22 5.35 15.55
CA VAL A 124 14.03 4.02 15.00
C VAL A 124 14.52 4.05 13.57
N GLN A 125 15.57 3.28 13.28
CA GLN A 125 16.05 3.05 11.91
C GLN A 125 15.45 1.74 11.41
N PHE A 126 14.97 1.71 10.18
CA PHE A 126 14.33 0.57 9.55
C PHE A 126 14.69 0.48 8.06
N GLN A 127 14.40 -0.67 7.46
CA GLN A 127 14.49 -0.86 6.01
C GLN A 127 13.45 -1.90 5.55
N PRO A 128 12.98 -1.84 4.29
CA PRO A 128 13.15 -0.70 3.40
C PRO A 128 12.29 0.49 3.85
N GLY A 129 12.75 1.70 3.56
CA GLY A 129 11.94 2.92 3.52
C GLY A 129 11.55 3.21 2.08
N SER A 130 10.66 2.41 1.49
CA SER A 130 10.25 2.57 0.10
C SER A 130 9.64 3.94 -0.17
N THR A 131 10.04 4.58 -1.28
CA THR A 131 9.44 5.85 -1.71
C THR A 131 7.99 5.69 -2.17
N GLY A 132 7.55 4.46 -2.44
CA GLY A 132 6.19 4.13 -2.83
C GLY A 132 5.28 3.74 -1.66
N ARG A 133 5.73 3.92 -0.40
CA ARG A 133 4.95 3.62 0.81
C ARG A 133 4.95 4.81 1.76
N VAL A 134 3.89 4.93 2.54
CA VAL A 134 3.78 5.93 3.61
C VAL A 134 4.14 5.28 4.93
N TYR A 135 5.00 5.96 5.70
CA TYR A 135 5.44 5.53 7.01
C TYR A 135 4.88 6.47 8.07
N THR A 136 4.34 5.89 9.14
CA THR A 136 3.79 6.62 10.28
C THR A 136 4.51 6.20 11.55
N PHE A 137 5.07 7.17 12.29
CA PHE A 137 5.73 6.88 13.56
C PHE A 137 4.74 6.94 14.71
N GLN A 138 4.60 5.83 15.43
CA GLN A 138 3.59 5.69 16.47
C GLN A 138 4.19 5.26 17.80
N TYR A 139 3.49 5.61 18.86
CA TYR A 139 3.81 5.21 20.22
C TYR A 139 2.60 4.70 20.98
N THR A 140 2.89 3.91 22.02
CA THR A 140 1.94 3.61 23.09
C THR A 140 2.65 3.51 24.42
N ASP A 141 2.00 3.97 25.48
CA ASP A 141 2.48 3.82 26.85
C ASP A 141 1.97 2.51 27.49
N ASP A 142 1.04 1.81 26.84
CA ASP A 142 0.49 0.52 27.27
C ASP A 142 0.34 -0.47 26.09
N LEU A 143 0.96 -1.65 26.23
CA LEU A 143 0.87 -2.72 25.23
C LEU A 143 -0.25 -3.73 25.54
N SER A 144 -1.03 -3.53 26.61
CA SER A 144 -1.98 -4.52 27.10
C SER A 144 -3.10 -4.85 26.11
N ASP A 145 -3.52 -3.89 25.28
CA ASP A 145 -4.53 -4.08 24.26
C ASP A 145 -3.97 -4.36 22.86
N GLY A 146 -2.67 -4.11 22.64
CA GLY A 146 -1.97 -4.29 21.36
C GLY A 146 -2.38 -3.32 20.24
N GLU A 147 -3.52 -2.65 20.37
CA GLU A 147 -4.21 -1.91 19.31
C GLU A 147 -4.17 -0.39 19.51
N SER A 148 -4.02 0.09 20.75
CA SER A 148 -4.02 1.53 21.03
C SER A 148 -2.68 2.17 20.73
N TRP A 149 -2.55 2.76 19.54
CA TRP A 149 -1.35 3.48 19.11
C TRP A 149 -1.69 4.92 18.74
N SER A 150 -0.86 5.84 19.22
CA SER A 150 -0.95 7.28 18.89
C SER A 150 0.18 7.70 17.98
N HIS A 151 -0.08 8.70 17.14
CA HIS A 151 0.96 9.33 16.35
C HIS A 151 1.98 10.05 17.24
N VAL A 152 3.27 9.90 16.97
CA VAL A 152 4.31 10.65 17.68
C VAL A 152 4.18 12.14 17.33
N PRO A 153 4.04 13.05 18.32
CA PRO A 153 3.87 14.46 18.03
C PRO A 153 5.08 15.04 17.29
N GLY A 154 4.81 15.73 16.18
CA GLY A 154 5.83 16.38 15.35
C GLY A 154 6.41 15.52 14.22
N THR A 155 5.87 14.32 13.96
CA THR A 155 6.39 13.40 12.95
C THR A 155 5.37 12.97 11.91
N GLU A 156 4.77 13.89 11.14
CA GLU A 156 3.72 13.58 10.15
C GLU A 156 4.01 12.34 9.26
N PRO A 157 2.97 11.56 8.89
CA PRO A 157 3.10 10.49 7.91
C PRO A 157 3.80 11.01 6.64
N ARG A 158 4.78 10.25 6.16
CA ARG A 158 5.56 10.65 4.98
C ARG A 158 5.98 9.47 4.12
N PRO A 159 6.25 9.70 2.82
CA PRO A 159 6.92 8.71 2.00
C PRO A 159 8.27 8.27 2.59
N GLY A 160 8.67 7.04 2.31
CA GLY A 160 10.00 6.54 2.66
C GLY A 160 11.12 7.27 1.90
N ALA A 161 12.33 7.26 2.45
CA ALA A 161 13.49 7.96 1.90
C ALA A 161 14.24 7.21 0.79
N GLY A 162 13.89 5.95 0.53
CA GLY A 162 14.62 5.01 -0.32
C GLY A 162 15.75 4.30 0.44
N GLY A 163 15.73 2.97 0.50
CA GLY A 163 16.75 2.18 1.20
C GLY A 163 16.57 2.17 2.72
N VAL A 164 17.61 2.48 3.47
CA VAL A 164 17.52 2.63 4.95
C VAL A 164 16.88 3.96 5.28
N ASP A 165 15.94 3.97 6.21
CA ASP A 165 15.24 5.16 6.66
C ASP A 165 15.10 5.18 8.19
N GLY A 166 14.76 6.34 8.75
CA GLY A 166 14.48 6.47 10.16
C GLY A 166 13.53 7.60 10.52
N MET A 167 12.85 7.40 11.65
CA MET A 167 11.96 8.36 12.27
C MET A 167 12.38 8.60 13.71
N SER A 168 12.19 9.82 14.20
CA SER A 168 12.74 10.26 15.48
C SER A 168 11.70 10.96 16.36
N ASP A 169 11.68 10.62 17.64
CA ASP A 169 10.92 11.29 18.68
C ASP A 169 11.86 12.20 19.47
N SER A 170 11.75 13.52 19.26
CA SER A 170 12.50 14.54 20.00
C SER A 170 11.78 15.01 21.27
N ASN A 171 10.57 14.55 21.53
CA ASN A 171 9.83 14.89 22.73
C ASN A 171 10.53 14.26 23.94
N ALA A 172 10.49 14.89 25.11
CA ALA A 172 10.96 14.27 26.34
C ALA A 172 10.06 13.05 26.63
N PRO A 173 10.54 11.80 26.52
CA PRO A 173 9.66 10.66 26.62
C PRO A 173 9.18 10.53 28.08
N PRO A 174 7.92 10.13 28.33
CA PRO A 174 7.51 9.69 29.65
C PRO A 174 8.35 8.49 30.09
N VAL A 175 8.27 8.13 31.38
CA VAL A 175 9.13 7.12 32.03
C VAL A 175 9.14 5.75 31.31
N ARG A 176 8.10 5.42 30.54
CA ARG A 176 8.01 4.25 29.66
C ARG A 176 7.17 4.58 28.43
N ARG A 177 7.68 4.26 27.24
CA ARG A 177 6.99 4.38 25.95
C ARG A 177 7.48 3.27 25.02
N ASN A 178 6.55 2.69 24.25
CA ASN A 178 6.82 1.72 23.20
C ASN A 178 6.58 2.38 21.85
N TYR A 179 7.28 1.92 20.81
CA TYR A 179 7.23 2.53 19.49
C TYR A 179 7.02 1.48 18.41
N ARG A 180 6.37 1.88 17.32
CA ARG A 180 6.31 1.11 16.07
C ARG A 180 6.39 2.04 14.86
N ILE A 181 6.79 1.46 13.74
CA ILE A 181 6.69 2.08 12.42
C ILE A 181 5.56 1.34 11.71
N GLN A 182 4.49 2.06 11.39
CA GLN A 182 3.43 1.55 10.52
C GLN A 182 3.80 1.87 9.07
N VAL A 183 3.54 0.92 8.17
CA VAL A 183 3.78 1.04 6.73
C VAL A 183 2.44 0.84 6.03
N GLU A 184 2.13 1.72 5.08
CA GLU A 184 0.88 1.70 4.31
C GLU A 184 1.17 1.91 2.82
N VAL A 185 0.30 1.34 1.97
CA VAL A 185 0.23 1.74 0.56
C VAL A 185 -0.29 3.19 0.46
N PRO A 186 0.10 3.97 -0.56
CA PRO A 186 -0.27 5.38 -0.70
C PRO A 186 -1.77 5.67 -0.80
#